data_AF-A0A160V739-F1
#
_entry.id   AF-A0A160V739-F1
#
_cell.length_a   1.000
_cell.length_b   1.000
_cell.length_c   1.000
_cell.angle_alpha   90.00
_cell.angle_beta   90.00
_cell.angle_gamma   90.00
#
_symmetry.space_group_name_H-M   'P 1'
#
loop_
_entity.id
_entity.type
_entity.pdbx_description
1 polymer ?
#
loop_
_entity_poly.entity_id
_entity_poly.type
_entity_poly.pdbx_seq_one_letter_code
_entity_poly.pdbx_strand_id
1 'polypeptide(L)' 'METSLEGVFAAGDARGGNTKQVASAVSQGATAALMTRNYLEKQQVNRDYKGD' A
#
# COMPACT_ATOMS: atom_id res chain seq x y z
N MET A 1 4.88 -5.34 0.72
CA MET A 1 3.59 -4.94 0.14
C MET A 1 3.83 -3.73 -0.75
N GLU A 2 4.54 -2.72 -0.26
CA GLU A 2 5.13 -1.69 -1.12
C GLU A 2 6.09 -2.31 -2.14
N THR A 3 6.08 -1.77 -3.35
CA THR A 3 6.94 -2.15 -4.46
C THR A 3 8.23 -1.31 -4.46
N SER A 4 9.04 -1.43 -5.50
CA SER A 4 10.18 -0.52 -5.70
C SER A 4 9.75 0.91 -6.09
N LEU A 5 8.51 1.10 -6.53
CA LEU A 5 7.94 2.41 -6.79
C LEU A 5 7.28 2.91 -5.50
N GLU A 6 7.75 4.06 -5.01
CA GLU A 6 7.23 4.71 -3.81
C GLU A 6 5.71 4.94 -3.92
N GLY A 7 4.98 4.60 -2.87
CA GLY A 7 3.53 4.78 -2.83
C GLY A 7 2.74 3.78 -3.69
N VAL A 8 3.41 2.82 -4.35
CA VAL A 8 2.76 1.74 -5.09
C VAL A 8 2.83 0.45 -4.27
N PHE A 9 1.67 -0.12 -3.98
CA PHE A 9 1.51 -1.35 -3.19
C PHE A 9 0.86 -2.45 -4.02
N ALA A 10 1.34 -3.68 -3.88
CA ALA A 10 0.80 -4.86 -4.56
C ALA A 10 0.26 -5.87 -3.55
N ALA A 11 -0.82 -6.58 -3.88
CA ALA A 11 -1.47 -7.58 -3.02
C ALA A 11 -1.86 -8.84 -3.80
N GLY A 12 -2.05 -9.95 -3.09
CA GLY A 12 -2.56 -11.20 -3.68
C GLY A 12 -1.62 -11.78 -4.72
N ASP A 13 -2.19 -12.29 -5.80
CA ASP A 13 -1.46 -13.11 -6.79
C ASP A 13 -0.49 -12.30 -7.66
N ALA A 14 -0.60 -10.97 -7.66
CA ALA A 14 0.40 -10.07 -8.23
C ALA A 14 1.76 -10.18 -7.52
N ARG A 15 1.79 -10.72 -6.29
CA ARG A 15 3.03 -11.02 -5.56
C ARG A 15 3.45 -12.47 -5.76
N GLY A 16 4.77 -12.67 -5.91
CA GLY A 16 5.39 -14.00 -5.90
C GLY A 16 5.52 -14.59 -4.49
N GLY A 17 5.78 -15.90 -4.40
CA GLY A 17 6.12 -16.59 -3.14
C GLY A 17 4.94 -16.85 -2.19
N ASN A 18 3.70 -16.71 -2.65
CA ASN A 18 2.50 -17.06 -1.88
C ASN A 18 1.79 -18.30 -2.46
N THR A 19 0.91 -18.89 -1.66
CA THR A 19 0.13 -20.10 -1.97
C THR A 19 -1.08 -19.86 -2.88
N LYS A 20 -1.24 -18.64 -3.43
CA LYS A 20 -2.39 -18.24 -4.27
C LYS A 20 -3.76 -18.51 -3.59
N GLN A 21 -3.83 -18.25 -2.28
CA GLN A 21 -5.05 -18.45 -1.48
C GLN A 21 -5.85 -17.17 -1.34
N VAL A 22 -7.18 -17.26 -1.55
CA VAL A 22 -8.12 -16.14 -1.45
C VAL A 22 -8.03 -15.43 -0.10
N ALA A 23 -8.01 -16.20 1.01
CA ALA A 23 -7.93 -15.62 2.35
C ALA A 23 -6.65 -14.77 2.55
N SER A 24 -5.52 -15.21 2.00
CA SER A 24 -4.26 -14.47 2.05
C SER A 24 -4.29 -13.23 1.16
N ALA A 25 -4.87 -13.33 -0.04
CA ALA A 25 -5.01 -12.20 -0.95
C ALA A 25 -5.89 -11.09 -0.35
N VAL A 26 -6.99 -11.46 0.32
CA VAL A 26 -7.91 -10.52 0.98
C VAL A 26 -7.21 -9.77 2.12
N SER A 27 -6.51 -10.48 3.01
CA SER A 27 -5.80 -9.83 4.12
C SER A 27 -4.67 -8.91 3.63
N GLN A 28 -3.94 -9.33 2.60
CA GLN A 28 -2.95 -8.48 1.93
C GLN A 28 -3.59 -7.25 1.30
N GLY A 29 -4.76 -7.37 0.66
CA GLY A 29 -5.51 -6.24 0.12
C GLY A 29 -5.89 -5.22 1.19
N ALA A 30 -6.36 -5.68 2.35
CA ALA A 30 -6.65 -4.81 3.49
C ALA A 30 -5.39 -4.09 3.99
N THR A 31 -4.26 -4.80 4.10
CA THR A 31 -2.98 -4.17 4.45
C THR A 31 -2.54 -3.14 3.41
N ALA A 32 -2.62 -3.45 2.12
CA ALA A 32 -2.28 -2.52 1.05
C ALA A 32 -3.11 -1.24 1.13
N ALA A 33 -4.42 -1.36 1.34
CA ALA A 33 -5.32 -0.21 1.46
C ALA A 33 -4.95 0.70 2.64
N LEU A 34 -4.62 0.12 3.80
CA LEU A 34 -4.16 0.88 4.97
C LEU A 34 -2.83 1.59 4.70
N MET A 35 -1.88 0.92 4.04
CA MET A 35 -0.59 1.53 3.68
C MET A 35 -0.78 2.67 2.69
N THR A 36 -1.65 2.52 1.68
CA THR A 36 -2.02 3.58 0.73
C THR A 36 -2.61 4.78 1.47
N ARG A 37 -3.56 4.57 2.38
CA ARG A 37 -4.13 5.65 3.20
C ARG A 37 -3.02 6.40 3.96
N ASN A 38 -2.18 5.68 4.69
CA ASN A 38 -1.11 6.27 5.49
C ASN A 38 -0.10 7.05 4.61
N TYR A 39 0.18 6.56 3.40
CA TYR A 39 1.03 7.26 2.43
C TYR A 39 0.42 8.59 2.00
N LEU A 40 -0.87 8.59 1.64
CA LEU A 40 -1.59 9.79 1.24
C LEU A 40 -1.72 10.81 2.38
N GLU A 41 -1.92 10.35 3.62
CA GLU A 41 -1.95 11.24 4.79
C GLU A 41 -0.60 11.93 5.01
N LYS A 42 0.51 11.20 4.91
CA LYS A 42 1.86 11.81 4.98
C LYS A 42 2.11 12.80 3.85
N GLN A 43 1.66 12.48 2.63
CA GLN A 43 1.74 13.38 1.48
C GLN A 43 0.91 14.66 1.69
N GLN A 44 -0.30 14.55 2.24
CA GLN A 44 -1.13 15.71 2.59
C GLN A 44 -0.45 16.60 3.62
N VAL A 45 0.00 16.01 4.73
CA VAL A 45 0.77 16.71 5.77
C VAL A 45 1.95 17.44 5.14
N ASN A 46 2.80 16.77 4.35
CA ASN A 46 3.95 17.41 3.71
C ASN A 46 3.59 18.58 2.79
N ARG A 47 2.40 18.57 2.17
CA ARG A 47 1.92 19.70 1.35
C ARG A 47 1.49 20.89 2.21
N ASP A 48 0.81 20.63 3.32
CA ASP A 48 0.34 21.69 4.23
C ASP A 48 1.53 22.44 4.86
N TYR A 49 2.63 21.75 5.17
CA TYR A 49 3.88 22.36 5.66
C TYR A 49 4.64 23.17 4.59
N LYS A 50 4.30 23.02 3.31
CA LYS A 50 4.97 23.73 2.20
C LYS A 50 4.17 24.95 1.73
N GLY A 51 3.05 25.25 2.38
CA GLY A 51 2.22 26.42 2.12
C GLY A 51 2.67 27.66 2.88
N ASP A 52 3.92 28.09 2.67
CA ASP A 52 4.47 29.40 3.08
C ASP A 52 5.13 30.09 1.86
#